data_AF-A0A524M3Y2-F1
#
_entry.id   AF-A0A524M3Y2-F1
#
_cell.length_a   1.000
_cell.length_b   1.000
_cell.length_c   1.000
_cell.angle_alpha   90.00
_cell.angle_beta   90.00
_cell.angle_gamma   90.00
#
_symmetry.space_group_name_H-M   'P 1'
#
loop_
_entity.id
_entity.type
_entity.pdbx_description
1 polymer ?
#
loop_
_entity_poly.entity_id
_entity_poly.type
_entity_poly.pdbx_seq_one_letter_code
_entity_poly.pdbx_strand_id
1 'polypeptide(L)'
;MTQQESNDLQIYVRHIRWFVNFLAEPSLVGDEIDTICSNLEGKIEHALIEDPSVDKLALDVEVSWNRTADINLEQMTWLGVVRIQTDLGHARIDVKDIQNVSIRLSKVLMKNFGDLNQQGRIMFDIDSPLYVVLSSDKTNPQIQEWDAPIIRQHKKALAPYLNLYSGQWPDYSEELYNRRIENTLSNRTSELHFYGRNSAFLYLEGDSYEKYWNYVEDVMDPPLVRARGVIFVMLKLQELIQRFLDELPDLRMQDICIIEEKQSELEKTNRSLMQLIAGIRREDMINMRAHARALNDHLINLFRIEEVLTHVSNALKYVHESVELIYEEKNRAVQERQERLFLYLSIILGASVVTEAINILIEPIRGSFGFYWIQYTMAFSIIAIFGFILYRIFRK
;
A
#
# COMPACT_ATOMS: atom_id res chain seq x y z
N MET A 1 6.11 -2.37 50.54
CA MET A 1 5.09 -3.08 49.76
C MET A 1 3.88 -3.27 50.64
N THR A 2 2.84 -2.47 50.42
CA THR A 2 1.54 -2.59 51.11
C THR A 2 0.81 -3.83 50.59
N GLN A 3 0.02 -4.51 51.43
CA GLN A 3 -0.77 -5.73 51.12
C GLN A 3 -1.62 -5.65 49.84
N GLN A 4 -1.82 -4.46 49.28
CA GLN A 4 -2.57 -4.21 48.06
C GLN A 4 -1.78 -4.51 46.77
N GLU A 5 -0.44 -4.46 46.78
CA GLU A 5 0.40 -4.87 45.64
C GLU A 5 0.52 -6.40 45.49
N SER A 6 0.04 -7.16 46.48
CA SER A 6 0.16 -8.62 46.56
C SER A 6 -0.87 -9.38 45.71
N ASN A 7 -1.89 -8.70 45.16
CA ASN A 7 -2.99 -9.34 44.43
C ASN A 7 -3.10 -8.94 42.94
N ASP A 8 -2.26 -8.03 42.47
CA ASP A 8 -2.30 -7.61 41.07
C ASP A 8 -1.53 -8.59 40.19
N LEU A 9 -2.19 -9.05 39.12
CA LEU A 9 -1.62 -9.96 38.13
C LEU A 9 -0.37 -9.34 37.50
N GLN A 10 0.74 -10.07 37.57
CA GLN A 10 1.99 -9.73 36.92
C GLN A 10 2.21 -10.67 35.74
N ILE A 11 2.62 -10.10 34.61
CA ILE A 11 2.91 -10.84 33.37
C ILE A 11 4.42 -10.77 33.16
N TYR A 12 5.03 -11.91 32.83
CA TYR A 12 6.44 -12.01 32.54
C TYR A 12 6.57 -12.32 31.05
N VAL A 13 7.13 -11.36 30.31
CA VAL A 13 7.29 -11.45 28.85
C VAL A 13 8.48 -12.34 28.55
N ARG A 14 8.28 -13.31 27.67
CA ARG A 14 9.31 -14.25 27.27
C ARG A 14 9.97 -13.80 25.96
N HIS A 15 9.18 -13.47 24.94
CA HIS A 15 9.72 -12.92 23.70
C HIS A 15 8.99 -11.65 23.28
N ILE A 16 9.71 -10.79 22.58
CA ILE A 16 9.15 -9.66 21.83
C ILE A 16 9.57 -9.81 20.38
N ARG A 17 8.60 -9.66 19.48
CA ARG A 17 8.82 -9.69 18.03
C ARG A 17 8.31 -8.41 17.41
N TRP A 18 9.16 -7.75 16.64
CA TRP A 18 8.79 -6.60 15.82
C TRP A 18 8.77 -7.01 14.36
N PHE A 19 7.69 -6.65 13.67
CA PHE A 19 7.51 -6.92 12.25
C PHE A 19 7.48 -5.60 11.48
N VAL A 20 8.30 -5.53 10.43
CA VAL A 20 8.41 -4.37 9.53
C VAL A 20 8.22 -4.85 8.10
N ASN A 21 7.16 -4.39 7.42
CA ASN A 21 6.99 -4.71 6.02
C ASN A 21 7.92 -3.87 5.15
N PHE A 22 8.30 -4.41 4.00
CA PHE A 22 9.02 -3.67 2.98
C PHE A 22 8.64 -4.15 1.58
N LEU A 23 8.80 -3.26 0.60
CA LEU A 23 8.79 -3.57 -0.81
C LEU A 23 10.23 -3.50 -1.34
N ALA A 24 10.61 -4.43 -2.20
CA ALA A 24 11.94 -4.47 -2.80
C ALA A 24 11.89 -4.82 -4.29
N GLU A 25 12.90 -4.35 -5.02
CA GLU A 25 13.20 -4.81 -6.36
C GLU A 25 13.64 -6.29 -6.35
N PRO A 26 13.36 -7.05 -7.43
CA PRO A 26 13.67 -8.49 -7.47
C PRO A 26 15.16 -8.81 -7.40
N SER A 27 16.03 -7.91 -7.87
CA SER A 27 17.49 -8.07 -7.84
C SER A 27 18.11 -7.99 -6.46
N LEU A 28 17.42 -7.38 -5.48
CA LEU A 28 17.92 -7.28 -4.11
C LEU A 28 17.73 -8.58 -3.32
N VAL A 29 16.82 -9.46 -3.72
CA VAL A 29 16.34 -10.49 -2.80
C VAL A 29 17.17 -11.77 -2.87
N GLY A 30 17.35 -12.41 -1.71
CA GLY A 30 18.25 -13.55 -1.51
C GLY A 30 19.48 -13.10 -0.73
N ASP A 31 20.66 -13.49 -1.20
CA ASP A 31 21.94 -13.29 -0.51
C ASP A 31 22.23 -11.84 -0.09
N GLU A 32 21.78 -10.84 -0.87
CA GLU A 32 21.99 -9.41 -0.54
C GLU A 32 21.15 -8.99 0.68
N ILE A 33 19.86 -9.33 0.74
CA ILE A 33 19.04 -9.09 1.94
C ILE A 33 19.50 -9.95 3.13
N ASP A 34 19.88 -11.22 2.91
CA ASP A 34 20.44 -12.08 3.97
C ASP A 34 21.69 -11.45 4.60
N THR A 35 22.57 -10.90 3.76
CA THR A 35 23.77 -10.19 4.21
C THR A 35 23.42 -8.92 4.99
N ILE A 36 22.40 -8.17 4.54
CA ILE A 36 21.96 -6.96 5.25
C ILE A 36 21.34 -7.33 6.60
N CYS A 37 20.46 -8.32 6.66
CA CYS A 37 19.84 -8.81 7.90
C CYS A 37 20.89 -9.30 8.90
N SER A 38 21.86 -10.09 8.46
CA SER A 38 22.98 -10.55 9.30
C SER A 38 23.80 -9.38 9.87
N ASN A 39 24.01 -8.33 9.08
CA ASN A 39 24.71 -7.11 9.53
C ASN A 39 23.85 -6.20 10.42
N LEU A 40 22.53 -6.40 10.47
CA LEU A 40 21.62 -5.64 11.33
C LEU A 40 21.58 -6.19 12.75
N GLU A 41 21.77 -7.49 12.95
CA GLU A 41 21.72 -8.14 14.28
C GLU A 41 22.59 -7.39 15.28
N GLY A 42 23.91 -7.31 15.05
CA GLY A 42 24.82 -6.62 15.97
C GLY A 42 24.57 -5.10 16.11
N LYS A 43 23.97 -4.46 15.10
CA LYS A 43 23.63 -3.03 15.16
C LYS A 43 22.35 -2.77 15.96
N ILE A 44 21.38 -3.68 15.85
CA ILE A 44 20.14 -3.65 16.61
C ILE A 44 20.43 -4.00 18.07
N GLU A 45 21.24 -5.03 18.33
CA GLU A 45 21.74 -5.34 19.67
C GLU A 45 22.38 -4.13 20.33
N HIS A 46 23.32 -3.48 19.64
CA HIS A 46 23.97 -2.29 20.17
C HIS A 46 22.99 -1.15 20.44
N ALA A 47 22.05 -0.89 19.51
CA ALA A 47 21.04 0.15 19.68
C ALA A 47 20.02 -0.16 20.80
N LEU A 48 19.85 -1.44 21.16
CA LEU A 48 19.07 -1.86 22.31
C LEU A 48 19.87 -1.69 23.61
N ILE A 49 21.17 -2.01 23.62
CA ILE A 49 22.04 -1.95 24.81
C ILE A 49 22.35 -0.51 25.26
N GLU A 50 22.45 0.46 24.34
CA GLU A 50 22.82 1.85 24.69
C GLU A 50 21.74 2.62 25.48
N ASP A 51 20.56 2.03 25.73
CA ASP A 51 19.50 2.69 26.49
C ASP A 51 19.34 2.11 27.91
N PRO A 52 19.49 2.94 28.98
CA PRO A 52 19.32 2.50 30.36
C PRO A 52 17.89 2.04 30.73
N SER A 53 16.87 2.30 29.89
CA SER A 53 15.53 1.71 30.03
C SER A 53 15.43 0.30 29.43
N VAL A 54 16.43 -0.14 28.67
CA VAL A 54 16.47 -1.36 27.85
C VAL A 54 17.50 -2.37 28.38
N ASP A 55 18.23 -2.06 29.46
CA ASP A 55 19.09 -3.01 30.20
C ASP A 55 18.38 -4.33 30.60
N LYS A 56 17.04 -4.37 30.56
CA LYS A 56 16.21 -5.56 30.82
C LYS A 56 15.86 -6.39 29.57
N LEU A 57 16.21 -5.89 28.38
CA LEU A 57 15.79 -6.43 27.08
C LEU A 57 16.94 -7.07 26.29
N ALA A 58 18.17 -7.02 26.78
CA ALA A 58 19.33 -7.52 26.05
C ALA A 58 19.72 -8.92 26.54
N LEU A 59 19.24 -9.97 25.87
CA LEU A 59 19.82 -11.30 26.06
C LEU A 59 20.17 -11.97 24.73
N ASP A 60 19.31 -11.98 23.72
CA ASP A 60 19.64 -12.52 22.39
C ASP A 60 18.73 -11.88 21.32
N VAL A 61 19.29 -11.23 20.29
CA VAL A 61 18.52 -10.66 19.17
C VAL A 61 18.69 -11.52 17.92
N GLU A 62 17.58 -11.91 17.31
CA GLU A 62 17.56 -12.57 16.01
C GLU A 62 16.91 -11.64 14.99
N VAL A 63 17.55 -11.46 13.83
CA VAL A 63 16.99 -10.67 12.72
C VAL A 63 16.86 -11.56 11.50
N SER A 64 15.62 -11.84 11.12
CA SER A 64 15.29 -12.64 9.94
C SER A 64 14.38 -11.86 9.01
N TRP A 65 14.25 -12.32 7.77
CA TRP A 65 13.29 -11.79 6.83
C TRP A 65 12.59 -12.91 6.08
N ASN A 66 11.38 -12.63 5.59
CA ASN A 66 10.62 -13.58 4.80
C ASN A 66 9.90 -12.88 3.64
N ARG A 67 9.90 -13.53 2.46
CA ARG A 67 9.05 -13.13 1.33
C ARG A 67 7.60 -13.47 1.67
N THR A 68 6.74 -12.47 1.57
CA THR A 68 5.32 -12.58 1.90
C THR A 68 4.49 -12.79 0.63
N ALA A 69 4.72 -11.99 -0.41
CA ALA A 69 3.98 -12.05 -1.67
C ALA A 69 4.66 -11.27 -2.79
N ASP A 70 4.09 -11.40 -3.99
CA ASP A 70 4.50 -10.68 -5.18
C ASP A 70 3.58 -9.49 -5.41
N ILE A 71 4.17 -8.30 -5.42
CA ILE A 71 3.45 -7.03 -5.56
C ILE A 71 4.11 -6.21 -6.64
N ASN A 72 3.41 -5.92 -7.74
CA ASN A 72 3.92 -5.01 -8.75
C ASN A 72 3.67 -3.56 -8.34
N LEU A 73 4.68 -2.84 -7.86
CA LEU A 73 4.58 -1.43 -7.49
C LEU A 73 5.88 -0.70 -7.86
N GLU A 74 5.83 0.25 -8.80
CA GLU A 74 6.97 1.08 -9.22
C GLU A 74 8.30 0.30 -9.33
N GLN A 75 8.31 -0.81 -10.09
CA GLN A 75 9.48 -1.70 -10.29
C GLN A 75 9.86 -2.58 -9.08
N MET A 76 9.33 -2.32 -7.90
CA MET A 76 9.36 -3.26 -6.78
C MET A 76 8.39 -4.39 -7.06
N THR A 77 8.85 -5.63 -6.87
CA THR A 77 8.03 -6.83 -7.14
C THR A 77 7.82 -7.70 -5.91
N TRP A 78 8.55 -7.44 -4.81
CA TRP A 78 8.60 -8.33 -3.65
C TRP A 78 8.10 -7.60 -2.42
N LEU A 79 7.03 -8.13 -1.82
CA LEU A 79 6.61 -7.76 -0.47
C LEU A 79 7.29 -8.72 0.51
N GLY A 80 8.10 -8.16 1.40
CA GLY A 80 8.78 -8.89 2.46
C GLY A 80 8.45 -8.34 3.83
N VAL A 81 8.83 -9.11 4.85
CA VAL A 81 8.81 -8.67 6.25
C VAL A 81 10.20 -8.88 6.85
N VAL A 82 10.68 -7.91 7.61
CA VAL A 82 11.80 -8.09 8.55
C VAL A 82 11.19 -8.39 9.91
N ARG A 83 11.63 -9.51 10.50
CA ARG A 83 11.32 -9.93 11.87
C ARG A 83 12.54 -9.66 12.74
N ILE A 84 12.34 -8.87 13.78
CA ILE A 84 13.33 -8.68 14.85
C ILE A 84 12.75 -9.37 16.08
N GLN A 85 13.45 -10.36 16.61
CA GLN A 85 13.03 -11.09 17.79
C GLN A 85 14.04 -10.90 18.92
N THR A 86 13.53 -10.77 20.13
CA THR A 86 14.35 -10.73 21.35
C THR A 86 13.80 -11.71 22.37
N ASP A 87 14.67 -12.58 22.89
CA ASP A 87 14.37 -13.42 24.05
C ASP A 87 14.77 -12.67 25.34
N LEU A 88 13.90 -12.77 26.34
CA LEU A 88 13.95 -12.02 27.58
C LEU A 88 14.02 -12.91 28.82
N GLY A 89 13.93 -14.24 28.67
CA GLY A 89 14.00 -15.15 29.81
C GLY A 89 13.03 -14.81 30.94
N HIS A 90 11.79 -14.39 30.60
CA HIS A 90 10.72 -14.01 31.53
C HIS A 90 10.97 -12.68 32.26
N ALA A 91 11.21 -11.60 31.51
CA ALA A 91 11.40 -10.27 32.08
C ALA A 91 10.08 -9.55 32.40
N ARG A 92 10.10 -8.71 33.44
CA ARG A 92 9.03 -7.75 33.74
C ARG A 92 9.31 -6.45 33.01
N ILE A 93 8.47 -6.15 32.03
CA ILE A 93 8.65 -5.00 31.15
C ILE A 93 7.42 -4.10 31.21
N ASP A 94 7.65 -2.79 31.29
CA ASP A 94 6.58 -1.82 31.10
C ASP A 94 6.32 -1.70 29.59
N VAL A 95 5.04 -1.75 29.20
CA VAL A 95 4.61 -1.56 27.81
C VAL A 95 5.11 -0.23 27.22
N LYS A 96 5.33 0.80 28.04
CA LYS A 96 5.92 2.06 27.60
C LYS A 96 7.36 1.90 27.10
N ASP A 97 8.14 1.02 27.72
CA ASP A 97 9.52 0.75 27.31
C ASP A 97 9.55 0.12 25.92
N ILE A 98 8.60 -0.78 25.64
CA ILE A 98 8.45 -1.45 24.34
C ILE A 98 8.17 -0.42 23.23
N GLN A 99 7.31 0.58 23.49
CA GLN A 99 6.99 1.62 22.52
C GLN A 99 8.20 2.48 22.17
N ASN A 100 9.00 2.86 23.17
CA ASN A 100 10.24 3.62 22.98
C ASN A 100 11.27 2.83 22.16
N VAL A 101 11.38 1.53 22.43
CA VAL A 101 12.24 0.62 21.66
C VAL A 101 11.83 0.59 20.20
N SER A 102 10.53 0.44 19.90
CA SER A 102 10.08 0.39 18.51
C SER A 102 10.39 1.66 17.71
N ILE A 103 10.25 2.84 18.31
CA ILE A 103 10.64 4.10 17.66
C ILE A 103 12.13 4.10 17.32
N ARG A 104 12.99 3.56 18.19
CA ARG A 104 14.43 3.45 17.93
C ARG A 104 14.74 2.42 16.85
N LEU A 105 14.12 1.23 16.90
CA LEU A 105 14.29 0.20 15.88
C LEU A 105 13.97 0.74 14.48
N SER A 106 12.88 1.50 14.34
CA SER A 106 12.55 2.18 13.07
C SER A 106 13.69 3.10 12.59
N LYS A 107 14.32 3.86 13.49
CA LYS A 107 15.47 4.73 13.13
C LYS A 107 16.70 3.93 12.72
N VAL A 108 16.98 2.82 13.39
CA VAL A 108 18.11 1.93 13.05
C VAL A 108 17.91 1.33 11.67
N LEU A 109 16.72 0.80 11.39
CA LEU A 109 16.37 0.28 10.07
C LEU A 109 16.55 1.37 9.01
N MET A 110 15.95 2.54 9.21
CA MET A 110 16.05 3.64 8.24
C MET A 110 17.47 4.09 7.95
N LYS A 111 18.34 4.15 8.96
CA LYS A 111 19.75 4.52 8.78
C LYS A 111 20.50 3.48 7.98
N ASN A 112 20.25 2.18 8.22
CA ASN A 112 21.02 1.10 7.62
C ASN A 112 20.55 0.71 6.21
N PHE A 113 19.29 0.98 5.89
CA PHE A 113 18.76 0.84 4.53
C PHE A 113 18.75 2.16 3.76
N GLY A 114 19.35 3.22 4.29
CA GLY A 114 19.26 4.58 3.76
C GLY A 114 19.69 4.69 2.30
N ASP A 115 20.81 4.04 1.93
CA ASP A 115 21.33 4.08 0.55
C ASP A 115 20.39 3.36 -0.43
N LEU A 116 19.88 2.19 -0.06
CA LEU A 116 18.93 1.43 -0.89
C LEU A 116 17.58 2.15 -1.03
N ASN A 117 17.14 2.82 0.04
CA ASN A 117 15.93 3.63 0.03
C ASN A 117 16.09 4.86 -0.88
N GLN A 118 17.25 5.54 -0.84
CA GLN A 118 17.56 6.67 -1.73
C GLN A 118 17.64 6.26 -3.21
N GLN A 119 18.10 5.04 -3.47
CA GLN A 119 18.16 4.46 -4.81
C GLN A 119 16.80 3.93 -5.30
N GLY A 120 15.76 3.95 -4.45
CA GLY A 120 14.44 3.39 -4.79
C GLY A 120 14.42 1.87 -4.94
N ARG A 121 15.42 1.16 -4.40
CA ARG A 121 15.54 -0.30 -4.51
C ARG A 121 14.74 -1.01 -3.41
N ILE A 122 14.59 -0.39 -2.23
CA ILE A 122 13.78 -0.88 -1.11
C ILE A 122 12.93 0.23 -0.51
N MET A 123 11.75 -0.10 -0.03
CA MET A 123 10.83 0.83 0.65
C MET A 123 10.20 0.17 1.87
N PHE A 124 10.46 0.70 3.06
CA PHE A 124 9.90 0.19 4.32
C PHE A 124 8.54 0.82 4.66
N ASP A 125 7.69 0.06 5.36
CA ASP A 125 6.49 0.56 6.05
C ASP A 125 6.91 1.35 7.30
N ILE A 126 7.36 2.58 7.09
CA ILE A 126 7.76 3.50 8.17
C ILE A 126 6.67 4.50 8.56
N ASP A 127 5.64 4.61 7.73
CA ASP A 127 4.48 5.46 7.99
C ASP A 127 3.56 4.83 9.06
N SER A 128 3.69 3.51 9.27
CA SER A 128 3.02 2.78 10.34
C SER A 128 3.94 2.52 11.53
N PRO A 129 3.40 2.46 12.76
CA PRO A 129 4.11 1.85 13.89
C PRO A 129 4.50 0.41 13.57
N LEU A 130 5.67 -0.02 14.05
CA LEU A 130 6.09 -1.42 14.00
C LEU A 130 5.05 -2.30 14.69
N TYR A 131 4.65 -3.39 14.03
CA TYR A 131 3.72 -4.32 14.66
C TYR A 131 4.48 -5.15 15.69
N VAL A 132 4.02 -5.12 16.94
CA VAL A 132 4.71 -5.78 18.06
C VAL A 132 3.92 -6.97 18.57
N VAL A 133 4.53 -8.15 18.58
CA VAL A 133 3.95 -9.33 19.23
C VAL A 133 4.70 -9.61 20.53
N LEU A 134 3.96 -9.62 21.63
CA LEU A 134 4.46 -9.97 22.96
C LEU A 134 3.99 -11.38 23.29
N SER A 135 4.93 -12.27 23.65
CA SER A 135 4.59 -13.60 24.12
C SER A 135 4.94 -13.78 25.59
N SER A 136 4.09 -14.49 26.30
CA SER A 136 4.26 -14.84 27.71
C SER A 136 3.76 -16.25 27.96
N ASP A 137 4.35 -16.91 28.93
CA ASP A 137 3.97 -18.24 29.43
C ASP A 137 3.90 -18.28 30.96
N LYS A 138 4.17 -17.13 31.59
CA LYS A 138 4.31 -17.01 33.04
C LYS A 138 3.59 -15.79 33.57
N THR A 139 2.72 -16.05 34.55
CA THR A 139 2.00 -15.04 35.33
C THR A 139 2.21 -15.25 36.82
N ASN A 140 2.04 -14.18 37.61
CA ASN A 140 1.99 -14.24 39.07
C ASN A 140 0.79 -13.43 39.59
N PRO A 141 -0.19 -14.04 40.28
CA PRO A 141 -0.30 -15.48 40.54
C PRO A 141 -0.47 -16.30 39.25
N GLN A 142 -0.12 -17.59 39.29
CA GLN A 142 -0.32 -18.48 38.16
C GLN A 142 -1.82 -18.68 37.92
N ILE A 143 -2.26 -18.42 36.70
CA ILE A 143 -3.64 -18.63 36.27
C ILE A 143 -3.71 -19.96 35.52
N GLN A 144 -4.48 -20.90 36.06
CA GLN A 144 -4.72 -22.22 35.45
C GLN A 144 -5.74 -22.15 34.31
N GLU A 145 -6.73 -21.25 34.43
CA GLU A 145 -7.82 -21.16 33.46
C GLU A 145 -8.21 -19.71 33.20
N TRP A 146 -8.15 -19.31 31.93
CA TRP A 146 -8.53 -17.99 31.43
C TRP A 146 -9.97 -17.98 30.96
N ASP A 147 -10.90 -17.93 31.91
CA ASP A 147 -12.32 -17.74 31.63
C ASP A 147 -12.73 -16.25 31.65
N ALA A 148 -13.94 -15.94 31.17
CA ALA A 148 -14.44 -14.57 31.11
C ALA A 148 -14.49 -13.86 32.50
N PRO A 149 -14.84 -14.54 33.62
CA PRO A 149 -14.65 -14.01 34.96
C PRO A 149 -13.21 -13.60 35.31
N ILE A 150 -12.23 -14.48 35.11
CA ILE A 150 -10.81 -14.24 35.45
C ILE A 150 -10.22 -13.12 34.58
N ILE A 151 -10.55 -13.10 33.30
CA ILE A 151 -10.17 -12.01 32.39
C ILE A 151 -10.75 -10.67 32.86
N ARG A 152 -12.00 -10.65 33.32
CA ARG A 152 -12.62 -9.43 33.88
C ARG A 152 -12.00 -9.03 35.22
N GLN A 153 -11.63 -9.98 36.06
CA GLN A 153 -10.95 -9.71 37.32
C GLN A 153 -9.59 -9.02 37.10
N HIS A 154 -8.83 -9.46 36.10
CA HIS A 154 -7.49 -8.94 35.81
C HIS A 154 -7.45 -7.89 34.68
N LYS A 155 -8.61 -7.32 34.32
CA LYS A 155 -8.75 -6.39 33.20
C LYS A 155 -7.77 -5.23 33.20
N LYS A 156 -7.45 -4.67 34.38
CA LYS A 156 -6.50 -3.54 34.53
C LYS A 156 -5.06 -3.96 34.26
N ALA A 157 -4.66 -5.15 34.66
CA ALA A 157 -3.31 -5.67 34.46
C ALA A 157 -3.08 -6.11 33.00
N LEU A 158 -4.11 -6.67 32.36
CA LEU A 158 -4.06 -7.04 30.94
C LEU A 158 -4.12 -5.83 30.00
N ALA A 159 -4.83 -4.78 30.40
CA ALA A 159 -5.11 -3.59 29.57
C ALA A 159 -3.90 -3.01 28.79
N PRO A 160 -2.70 -2.81 29.39
CA PRO A 160 -1.54 -2.30 28.66
C PRO A 160 -1.11 -3.21 27.50
N TYR A 161 -1.22 -4.53 27.68
CA TYR A 161 -0.82 -5.53 26.69
C TYR A 161 -1.84 -5.70 25.56
N LEU A 162 -3.12 -5.41 25.84
CA LEU A 162 -4.19 -5.45 24.84
C LEU A 162 -4.10 -4.35 23.79
N ASN A 163 -3.42 -3.23 24.08
CA ASN A 163 -3.33 -2.10 23.15
C ASN A 163 -2.06 -1.28 23.33
N LEU A 164 -0.96 -1.79 22.80
CA LEU A 164 0.29 -1.06 22.64
C LEU A 164 0.04 0.19 21.76
N TYR A 165 0.67 1.32 22.08
CA TYR A 165 0.55 2.62 21.37
C TYR A 165 -0.76 3.39 21.54
N SER A 166 -1.66 3.01 22.45
CA SER A 166 -2.89 3.78 22.67
C SER A 166 -2.68 5.14 23.36
N GLY A 167 -1.50 5.42 23.92
CA GLY A 167 -1.03 6.74 24.38
C GLY A 167 -1.82 7.45 25.48
N GLN A 168 -3.06 7.06 25.75
CA GLN A 168 -3.99 7.77 26.62
C GLN A 168 -5.01 6.81 27.23
N TRP A 169 -5.17 6.86 28.56
CA TRP A 169 -6.32 6.29 29.27
C TRP A 169 -6.99 7.33 30.19
N PRO A 170 -7.75 8.31 29.65
CA PRO A 170 -8.77 9.02 30.42
C PRO A 170 -10.14 8.31 30.40
N ASP A 171 -10.46 7.60 29.31
CA ASP A 171 -11.82 7.11 29.02
C ASP A 171 -11.96 5.58 29.14
N TYR A 172 -11.50 5.01 30.25
CA TYR A 172 -11.73 3.59 30.50
C TYR A 172 -13.21 3.31 30.81
N SER A 173 -13.95 2.84 29.81
CA SER A 173 -15.30 2.30 30.00
C SER A 173 -15.32 0.77 29.90
N GLU A 174 -16.24 0.13 30.63
CA GLU A 174 -16.44 -1.32 30.52
C GLU A 174 -16.83 -1.75 29.10
N GLU A 175 -17.57 -0.90 28.40
CA GLU A 175 -17.94 -1.12 27.00
C GLU A 175 -16.71 -1.16 26.07
N LEU A 176 -15.73 -0.27 26.27
CA LEU A 176 -14.49 -0.29 25.49
C LEU A 176 -13.65 -1.54 25.79
N TYR A 177 -13.62 -1.99 27.05
CA TYR A 177 -12.93 -3.22 27.42
C TYR A 177 -13.60 -4.45 26.81
N ASN A 178 -14.92 -4.59 26.97
CA ASN A 178 -15.67 -5.72 26.45
C ASN A 178 -15.49 -5.85 24.94
N ARG A 179 -15.65 -4.75 24.18
CA ARG A 179 -15.41 -4.75 22.73
C ARG A 179 -14.00 -5.23 22.33
N ARG A 180 -12.99 -4.96 23.16
CA ARG A 180 -11.60 -5.37 22.89
C ARG A 180 -11.35 -6.84 23.15
N ILE A 181 -12.20 -7.51 23.94
CA ILE A 181 -12.04 -8.92 24.30
C ILE A 181 -13.08 -9.85 23.64
N GLU A 182 -14.14 -9.29 23.04
CA GLU A 182 -15.36 -9.98 22.59
C GLU A 182 -15.12 -11.05 21.50
N ASN A 183 -13.95 -11.06 20.85
CA ASN A 183 -13.61 -12.02 19.78
C ASN A 183 -12.15 -12.50 19.82
N THR A 184 -11.45 -12.29 20.93
CA THR A 184 -9.99 -12.54 21.06
C THR A 184 -9.67 -13.69 22.02
N LEU A 185 -10.66 -14.47 22.41
CA LEU A 185 -10.43 -15.64 23.24
C LEU A 185 -10.19 -16.84 22.34
N SER A 186 -8.98 -17.38 22.39
CA SER A 186 -8.74 -18.75 21.95
C SER A 186 -9.81 -19.61 22.63
N ASN A 187 -10.46 -20.51 21.89
CA ASN A 187 -11.44 -21.45 22.45
C ASN A 187 -10.80 -22.44 23.47
N ARG A 188 -9.54 -22.22 23.84
CA ARG A 188 -8.75 -22.98 24.79
C ARG A 188 -8.54 -22.14 26.03
N THR A 189 -9.01 -22.65 27.15
CA THR A 189 -8.95 -21.94 28.42
C THR A 189 -7.54 -21.85 29.02
N SER A 190 -6.54 -22.48 28.40
CA SER A 190 -5.12 -22.41 28.77
C SER A 190 -4.31 -21.34 28.01
N GLU A 191 -4.93 -20.59 27.10
CA GLU A 191 -4.26 -19.65 26.18
C GLU A 191 -5.01 -18.30 26.10
N LEU A 192 -4.30 -17.18 25.93
CA LEU A 192 -4.90 -15.87 25.64
C LEU A 192 -4.32 -15.29 24.35
N HIS A 193 -5.18 -14.88 23.42
CA HIS A 193 -4.77 -14.50 22.07
C HIS A 193 -5.36 -13.14 21.68
N PHE A 194 -4.75 -12.06 22.13
CA PHE A 194 -5.25 -10.71 21.88
C PHE A 194 -4.56 -10.05 20.70
N TYR A 195 -5.32 -9.76 19.65
CA TYR A 195 -4.83 -9.06 18.48
C TYR A 195 -5.39 -7.64 18.45
N GLY A 196 -4.50 -6.66 18.33
CA GLY A 196 -4.79 -5.26 18.17
C GLY A 196 -4.23 -4.70 16.86
N ARG A 197 -4.50 -3.43 16.58
CA ARG A 197 -4.12 -2.79 15.30
C ARG A 197 -2.61 -2.68 15.10
N ASN A 198 -1.85 -2.48 16.17
CA ASN A 198 -0.40 -2.28 16.12
C ASN A 198 0.37 -3.26 17.01
N SER A 199 -0.34 -4.20 17.64
CA SER A 199 0.27 -5.15 18.56
C SER A 199 -0.57 -6.39 18.76
N ALA A 200 0.05 -7.49 19.14
CA ALA A 200 -0.63 -8.66 19.70
C ALA A 200 0.00 -9.08 21.03
N PHE A 201 -0.81 -9.64 21.91
CA PHE A 201 -0.38 -10.29 23.14
C PHE A 201 -0.83 -11.74 23.15
N LEU A 202 0.13 -12.65 23.27
CA LEU A 202 -0.06 -14.08 23.27
C LEU A 202 0.38 -14.64 24.62
N TYR A 203 -0.52 -15.33 25.31
CA TYR A 203 -0.20 -16.12 26.49
C TYR A 203 -0.44 -17.60 26.20
N LEU A 204 0.55 -18.45 26.46
CA LEU A 204 0.38 -19.90 26.46
C LEU A 204 0.98 -20.48 27.74
N GLU A 205 0.21 -21.22 28.52
CA GLU A 205 0.69 -21.74 29.79
C GLU A 205 1.86 -22.74 29.65
N GLY A 206 2.99 -22.45 30.30
CA GLY A 206 4.08 -23.40 30.61
C GLY A 206 4.41 -24.41 29.50
N ASP A 207 4.19 -25.70 29.76
CA ASP A 207 4.46 -26.81 28.83
C ASP A 207 3.75 -26.69 27.47
N SER A 208 2.63 -25.97 27.42
CA SER A 208 1.93 -25.68 26.16
C SER A 208 2.71 -24.69 25.30
N TYR A 209 3.44 -23.76 25.92
CA TYR A 209 4.30 -22.82 25.20
C TYR A 209 5.34 -23.56 24.37
N GLU A 210 6.16 -24.42 24.99
CA GLU A 210 7.20 -25.19 24.30
C GLU A 210 6.63 -26.07 23.18
N LYS A 211 5.46 -26.66 23.42
CA LYS A 211 4.82 -27.57 22.48
C LYS A 211 4.19 -26.88 21.28
N TYR A 212 3.70 -25.66 21.46
CA TYR A 212 2.91 -24.94 20.45
C TYR A 212 3.56 -23.64 19.96
N TRP A 213 4.77 -23.30 20.42
CA TRP A 213 5.48 -22.11 19.95
C TRP A 213 5.69 -22.13 18.43
N ASN A 214 6.15 -23.27 17.89
CA ASN A 214 6.27 -23.42 16.43
C ASN A 214 4.93 -23.23 15.71
N TYR A 215 3.81 -23.61 16.33
CA TYR A 215 2.48 -23.33 15.76
C TYR A 215 2.16 -21.83 15.74
N VAL A 216 2.60 -21.06 16.74
CA VAL A 216 2.46 -19.60 16.71
C VAL A 216 3.27 -19.01 15.55
N GLU A 217 4.54 -19.41 15.41
CA GLU A 217 5.42 -18.91 14.35
C GLU A 217 4.96 -19.32 12.94
N ASP A 218 4.60 -20.59 12.76
CA ASP A 218 4.32 -21.13 11.42
C ASP A 218 2.89 -20.89 10.96
N VAL A 219 1.95 -20.64 11.89
CA VAL A 219 0.51 -20.62 11.58
C VAL A 219 -0.17 -19.30 11.97
N MET A 220 0.28 -18.63 13.04
CA MET A 220 -0.41 -17.44 13.56
C MET A 220 0.26 -16.12 13.11
N ASP A 221 1.59 -16.08 13.04
CA ASP A 221 2.31 -14.89 12.56
C ASP A 221 2.12 -14.62 11.05
N PRO A 222 2.11 -15.61 10.13
CA PRO A 222 2.06 -15.33 8.70
C PRO A 222 0.78 -14.60 8.25
N PRO A 223 -0.44 -14.96 8.73
CA PRO A 223 -1.64 -14.21 8.40
C PRO A 223 -1.60 -12.77 8.91
N LEU A 224 -1.04 -12.56 10.10
CA LEU A 224 -0.87 -11.23 10.69
C LEU A 224 0.06 -10.36 9.83
N VAL A 225 1.24 -10.89 9.47
CA VAL A 225 2.21 -10.20 8.61
C VAL A 225 1.58 -9.87 7.26
N ARG A 226 0.85 -10.81 6.64
CA ARG A 226 0.16 -10.56 5.37
C ARG A 226 -0.91 -9.50 5.47
N ALA A 227 -1.73 -9.53 6.52
CA ALA A 227 -2.75 -8.51 6.74
C ALA A 227 -2.13 -7.11 6.89
N ARG A 228 -1.00 -7.01 7.59
CA ARG A 228 -0.20 -5.78 7.67
C ARG A 228 0.40 -5.39 6.32
N GLY A 229 0.89 -6.36 5.55
CA GLY A 229 1.39 -6.16 4.20
C GLY A 229 0.31 -5.63 3.23
N VAL A 230 -0.92 -6.13 3.34
CA VAL A 230 -2.08 -5.60 2.61
C VAL A 230 -2.27 -4.12 2.91
N ILE A 231 -2.31 -3.73 4.19
CA ILE A 231 -2.46 -2.31 4.57
C ILE A 231 -1.34 -1.46 4.00
N PHE A 232 -0.10 -1.93 4.08
CA PHE A 232 1.06 -1.20 3.55
C PHE A 232 0.94 -0.99 2.03
N VAL A 233 0.64 -2.05 1.26
CA VAL A 233 0.45 -1.96 -0.19
C VAL A 233 -0.73 -1.06 -0.55
N MET A 234 -1.80 -1.08 0.25
CA MET A 234 -2.96 -0.22 0.03
C MET A 234 -2.64 1.26 0.23
N LEU A 235 -1.89 1.60 1.28
CA LEU A 235 -1.43 2.97 1.51
C LEU A 235 -0.57 3.45 0.33
N LYS A 236 0.35 2.62 -0.15
CA LYS A 236 1.19 2.98 -1.30
C LYS A 236 0.41 3.07 -2.60
N LEU A 237 -0.54 2.18 -2.85
CA LEU A 237 -1.44 2.30 -4.00
C LEU A 237 -2.27 3.59 -3.93
N GLN A 238 -2.75 3.97 -2.75
CA GLN A 238 -3.48 5.22 -2.57
C GLN A 238 -2.59 6.45 -2.85
N GLU A 239 -1.34 6.46 -2.37
CA GLU A 239 -0.36 7.50 -2.69
C GLU A 239 -0.12 7.61 -4.20
N LEU A 240 -0.02 6.49 -4.91
CA LEU A 240 0.15 6.46 -6.37
C LEU A 240 -1.07 7.00 -7.11
N ILE A 241 -2.27 6.60 -6.69
CA ILE A 241 -3.52 7.12 -7.27
C ILE A 241 -3.59 8.64 -7.07
N GLN A 242 -3.30 9.13 -5.87
CA GLN A 242 -3.34 10.56 -5.59
C GLN A 242 -2.32 11.32 -6.44
N ARG A 243 -1.08 10.83 -6.52
CA ARG A 243 -0.03 11.42 -7.36
C ARG A 243 -0.46 11.47 -8.83
N PHE A 244 -1.04 10.39 -9.35
CA PHE A 244 -1.55 10.35 -10.72
C PHE A 244 -2.66 11.37 -10.95
N LEU A 245 -3.61 11.50 -10.01
CA LEU A 245 -4.69 12.47 -10.11
C LEU A 245 -4.19 13.93 -10.04
N ASP A 246 -3.18 14.20 -9.22
CA ASP A 246 -2.55 15.52 -9.11
C ASP A 246 -1.78 15.89 -10.40
N GLU A 247 -1.13 14.91 -11.03
CA GLU A 247 -0.42 15.07 -12.31
C GLU A 247 -1.35 15.10 -13.53
N LEU A 248 -2.61 14.65 -13.39
CA LEU A 248 -3.56 14.50 -14.49
C LEU A 248 -3.72 15.77 -15.36
N PRO A 249 -3.83 17.00 -14.81
CA PRO A 249 -3.96 18.21 -15.62
C PRO A 249 -2.76 18.44 -16.56
N ASP A 250 -1.55 18.15 -16.08
CA ASP A 250 -0.33 18.30 -16.87
C ASP A 250 -0.19 17.15 -17.89
N LEU A 251 -0.57 15.93 -17.48
CA LEU A 251 -0.57 14.75 -18.34
C LEU A 251 -1.56 14.86 -19.51
N ARG A 252 -2.68 15.58 -19.36
CA ARG A 252 -3.62 15.88 -20.46
C ARG A 252 -2.93 16.53 -21.67
N MET A 253 -1.86 17.28 -21.42
CA MET A 253 -1.06 17.97 -22.45
C MET A 253 0.03 17.08 -23.08
N GLN A 254 0.28 15.89 -22.52
CA GLN A 254 1.30 14.94 -22.98
C GLN A 254 0.70 13.86 -23.91
N ASP A 255 1.50 12.88 -24.35
CA ASP A 255 1.03 11.76 -25.17
C ASP A 255 0.10 10.82 -24.37
N ILE A 256 -0.94 10.29 -25.02
CA ILE A 256 -1.90 9.36 -24.38
C ILE A 256 -1.20 8.09 -23.90
N CYS A 257 -0.14 7.65 -24.57
CA CYS A 257 0.62 6.46 -24.18
C CYS A 257 1.21 6.57 -22.76
N ILE A 258 1.59 7.76 -22.31
CA ILE A 258 2.13 7.97 -20.94
C ILE A 258 1.02 7.81 -19.90
N ILE A 259 -0.19 8.26 -20.21
CA ILE A 259 -1.37 8.12 -19.34
C ILE A 259 -1.76 6.65 -19.23
N GLU A 260 -1.78 5.93 -20.35
CA GLU A 260 -2.09 4.50 -20.41
C GLU A 260 -1.06 3.66 -19.64
N GLU A 261 0.23 4.00 -19.74
CA GLU A 261 1.29 3.32 -19.00
C GLU A 261 1.08 3.45 -17.49
N LYS A 262 0.89 4.69 -17.00
CA LYS A 262 0.62 4.95 -15.57
C LYS A 262 -0.67 4.28 -15.08
N GLN A 263 -1.73 4.29 -15.88
CA GLN A 263 -2.97 3.57 -15.54
C GLN A 263 -2.72 2.05 -15.46
N SER A 264 -1.97 1.49 -16.41
CA SER A 264 -1.63 0.06 -16.44
C SER A 264 -0.84 -0.35 -15.20
N GLU A 265 0.07 0.50 -14.72
CA GLU A 265 0.79 0.27 -13.46
C GLU A 265 -0.15 0.20 -12.26
N LEU A 266 -1.04 1.17 -12.10
CA LEU A 266 -2.05 1.17 -11.02
C LEU A 266 -2.91 -0.11 -11.04
N GLU A 267 -3.35 -0.54 -12.22
CA GLU A 267 -4.12 -1.78 -12.38
C GLU A 267 -3.30 -3.04 -12.03
N LYS A 268 -2.03 -3.09 -12.42
CA LYS A 268 -1.12 -4.20 -12.06
C LYS A 268 -0.95 -4.26 -10.53
N THR A 269 -0.71 -3.14 -9.87
CA THR A 269 -0.61 -3.07 -8.41
C THR A 269 -1.89 -3.54 -7.74
N ASN A 270 -3.04 -3.07 -8.21
CA ASN A 270 -4.33 -3.50 -7.67
C ASN A 270 -4.57 -5.01 -7.86
N ARG A 271 -4.23 -5.58 -9.03
CA ARG A 271 -4.33 -7.03 -9.24
C ARG A 271 -3.47 -7.81 -8.25
N SER A 272 -2.22 -7.39 -8.02
CA SER A 272 -1.34 -8.00 -7.03
C SER A 272 -1.90 -7.89 -5.61
N LEU A 273 -2.44 -6.72 -5.23
CA LEU A 273 -3.11 -6.53 -3.96
C LEU A 273 -4.30 -7.49 -3.77
N MET A 274 -5.16 -7.63 -4.79
CA MET A 274 -6.29 -8.55 -4.76
C MET A 274 -5.83 -10.01 -4.64
N GLN A 275 -4.71 -10.38 -5.25
CA GLN A 275 -4.10 -11.71 -5.10
C GLN A 275 -3.59 -11.96 -3.67
N LEU A 276 -2.97 -10.96 -3.03
CA LEU A 276 -2.51 -11.04 -1.65
C LEU A 276 -3.70 -11.23 -0.68
N ILE A 277 -4.77 -10.46 -0.85
CA ILE A 277 -6.00 -10.60 -0.05
C ILE A 277 -6.66 -11.96 -0.28
N ALA A 278 -6.72 -12.40 -1.53
CA ALA A 278 -7.19 -13.75 -1.86
C ALA A 278 -6.28 -14.83 -1.26
N GLY A 279 -5.00 -14.55 -1.01
CA GLY A 279 -4.08 -15.44 -0.29
C GLY A 279 -4.49 -15.60 1.17
N ILE A 280 -4.77 -14.50 1.87
CA ILE A 280 -5.30 -14.51 3.24
C ILE A 280 -6.60 -15.33 3.30
N ARG A 281 -7.48 -15.16 2.31
CA ARG A 281 -8.77 -15.86 2.22
C ARG A 281 -8.68 -17.33 1.73
N ARG A 282 -7.64 -17.71 0.98
CA ARG A 282 -7.52 -19.08 0.40
C ARG A 282 -6.90 -20.06 1.38
N GLU A 283 -6.03 -19.61 2.27
CA GLU A 283 -5.52 -20.48 3.36
C GLU A 283 -6.63 -20.92 4.32
N ASP A 284 -7.77 -20.24 4.33
CA ASP A 284 -9.01 -20.68 4.99
C ASP A 284 -9.52 -22.03 4.49
N MET A 285 -9.14 -22.47 3.29
CA MET A 285 -9.73 -23.64 2.63
C MET A 285 -8.86 -24.90 2.68
N ILE A 286 -7.52 -24.78 2.76
CA ILE A 286 -6.67 -25.91 2.40
C ILE A 286 -6.07 -26.65 3.61
N ASN A 287 -5.75 -26.03 4.74
CA ASN A 287 -5.05 -26.74 5.84
C ASN A 287 -5.23 -26.20 7.28
N MET A 288 -6.06 -25.19 7.53
CA MET A 288 -6.11 -24.53 8.84
C MET A 288 -7.18 -25.10 9.79
N ARG A 289 -6.78 -25.42 11.02
CA ARG A 289 -7.68 -25.71 12.16
C ARG A 289 -8.61 -24.51 12.37
N ALA A 290 -9.84 -24.73 12.85
CA ALA A 290 -10.88 -23.71 13.03
C ALA A 290 -10.40 -22.40 13.69
N HIS A 291 -9.40 -22.50 14.57
CA HIS A 291 -8.76 -21.36 15.24
C HIS A 291 -8.04 -20.40 14.29
N ALA A 292 -7.30 -20.88 13.29
CA ALA A 292 -6.57 -20.00 12.38
C ALA A 292 -7.50 -19.31 11.36
N ARG A 293 -8.61 -19.96 10.99
CA ARG A 293 -9.68 -19.29 10.22
C ARG A 293 -10.32 -18.16 11.02
N ALA A 294 -10.64 -18.40 12.29
CA ALA A 294 -11.18 -17.35 13.17
C ALA A 294 -10.20 -16.18 13.34
N LEU A 295 -8.89 -16.45 13.38
CA LEU A 295 -7.86 -15.41 13.36
C LEU A 295 -7.91 -14.61 12.06
N ASN A 296 -7.95 -15.26 10.89
CA ASN A 296 -8.01 -14.57 9.60
C ASN A 296 -9.22 -13.65 9.50
N ASP A 297 -10.40 -14.16 9.85
CA ASP A 297 -11.65 -13.37 9.88
C ASP A 297 -11.52 -12.19 10.85
N HIS A 298 -10.94 -12.42 12.04
CA HIS A 298 -10.70 -11.35 13.01
C HIS A 298 -9.76 -10.28 12.45
N LEU A 299 -8.65 -10.66 11.82
CA LEU A 299 -7.68 -9.71 11.24
C LEU A 299 -8.28 -8.92 10.08
N ILE A 300 -9.05 -9.56 9.18
CA ILE A 300 -9.76 -8.89 8.08
C ILE A 300 -10.66 -7.77 8.63
N ASN A 301 -11.41 -8.07 9.69
CA ASN A 301 -12.30 -7.12 10.35
C ASN A 301 -11.54 -6.04 11.13
N LEU A 302 -10.53 -6.42 11.92
CA LEU A 302 -9.72 -5.54 12.76
C LEU A 302 -9.03 -4.45 11.93
N PHE A 303 -8.50 -4.83 10.77
CA PHE A 303 -7.85 -3.95 9.83
C PHE A 303 -8.79 -3.32 8.81
N ARG A 304 -10.09 -3.65 8.86
CA ARG A 304 -11.13 -3.13 7.96
C ARG A 304 -10.75 -3.30 6.48
N ILE A 305 -10.14 -4.43 6.14
CA ILE A 305 -9.58 -4.67 4.81
C ILE A 305 -10.64 -4.44 3.72
N GLU A 306 -11.89 -4.87 3.95
CA GLU A 306 -12.99 -4.72 2.99
C GLU A 306 -13.38 -3.26 2.72
N GLU A 307 -13.41 -2.44 3.77
CA GLU A 307 -13.78 -1.04 3.64
C GLU A 307 -12.70 -0.26 2.87
N VAL A 308 -11.43 -0.50 3.21
CA VAL A 308 -10.30 0.13 2.52
C VAL A 308 -10.25 -0.36 1.06
N LEU A 309 -10.59 -1.62 0.78
CA LEU A 309 -10.63 -2.15 -0.58
C LEU A 309 -11.70 -1.48 -1.42
N THR A 310 -12.86 -1.24 -0.82
CA THR A 310 -13.95 -0.52 -1.47
C THR A 310 -13.50 0.91 -1.81
N HIS A 311 -12.79 1.58 -0.90
CA HIS A 311 -12.25 2.91 -1.14
C HIS A 311 -11.25 2.96 -2.29
N VAL A 312 -10.26 2.06 -2.29
CA VAL A 312 -9.26 1.95 -3.36
C VAL A 312 -9.92 1.61 -4.71
N SER A 313 -10.88 0.69 -4.72
CA SER A 313 -11.59 0.30 -5.93
C SER A 313 -12.38 1.47 -6.53
N ASN A 314 -13.04 2.27 -5.70
CA ASN A 314 -13.74 3.46 -6.14
C ASN A 314 -12.78 4.53 -6.68
N ALA A 315 -11.61 4.71 -6.04
CA ALA A 315 -10.59 5.64 -6.52
C ALA A 315 -10.01 5.22 -7.88
N LEU A 316 -9.77 3.93 -8.09
CA LEU A 316 -9.35 3.39 -9.38
C LEU A 316 -10.42 3.53 -10.45
N LYS A 317 -11.70 3.35 -10.09
CA LYS A 317 -12.81 3.61 -11.01
C LYS A 317 -12.83 5.06 -11.46
N TYR A 318 -12.63 6.00 -10.54
CA TYR A 318 -12.53 7.42 -10.85
C TYR A 318 -11.34 7.75 -11.77
N VAL A 319 -10.19 7.11 -11.54
CA VAL A 319 -9.02 7.20 -12.45
C VAL A 319 -9.41 6.72 -13.85
N HIS A 320 -10.05 5.57 -13.97
CA HIS A 320 -10.46 5.01 -15.26
C HIS A 320 -11.43 5.95 -16.00
N GLU A 321 -12.48 6.42 -15.33
CA GLU A 321 -13.44 7.38 -15.88
C GLU A 321 -12.75 8.69 -16.31
N SER A 322 -11.76 9.15 -15.56
CA SER A 322 -11.00 10.36 -15.87
C SER A 322 -10.12 10.19 -17.11
N VAL A 323 -9.48 9.04 -17.29
CA VAL A 323 -8.68 8.74 -18.49
C VAL A 323 -9.57 8.59 -19.72
N GLU A 324 -10.74 7.95 -19.59
CA GLU A 324 -11.72 7.82 -20.66
C GLU A 324 -12.18 9.18 -21.18
N LEU A 325 -12.48 10.12 -20.29
CA LEU A 325 -12.82 11.50 -20.67
C LEU A 325 -11.69 12.19 -21.46
N ILE A 326 -10.43 12.00 -21.07
CA ILE A 326 -9.27 12.55 -21.78
C ILE A 326 -9.15 11.93 -23.19
N TYR A 327 -9.41 10.63 -23.30
CA TYR A 327 -9.43 9.93 -24.58
C TYR A 327 -10.52 10.47 -25.51
N GLU A 328 -11.73 10.68 -25.00
CA GLU A 328 -12.83 11.31 -25.73
C GLU A 328 -12.49 12.74 -26.19
N GLU A 329 -11.94 13.56 -25.30
CA GLU A 329 -11.51 14.94 -25.60
C GLU A 329 -10.48 14.95 -26.75
N LYS A 330 -9.46 14.08 -26.69
CA LYS A 330 -8.43 14.00 -27.74
C LYS A 330 -8.97 13.47 -29.06
N ASN A 331 -9.80 12.44 -29.04
CA ASN A 331 -10.41 11.91 -30.26
C ASN A 331 -11.31 12.94 -30.94
N ARG A 332 -12.08 13.70 -30.17
CA ARG A 332 -12.88 14.81 -30.70
C ARG A 332 -11.98 15.86 -31.35
N ALA A 333 -10.90 16.27 -30.69
CA ALA A 333 -9.95 17.23 -31.25
C ALA A 333 -9.29 16.72 -32.55
N VAL A 334 -8.98 15.43 -32.64
CA VAL A 334 -8.46 14.78 -33.85
C VAL A 334 -9.51 14.75 -34.96
N GLN A 335 -10.75 14.35 -34.66
CA GLN A 335 -11.86 14.36 -35.61
C GLN A 335 -12.12 15.77 -36.15
N GLU A 336 -12.20 16.79 -35.30
CA GLU A 336 -12.37 18.19 -35.71
C GLU A 336 -11.22 18.68 -36.60
N ARG A 337 -9.99 18.18 -36.36
CA ARG A 337 -8.83 18.50 -37.20
C ARG A 337 -8.90 17.78 -38.55
N GLN A 338 -9.32 16.52 -38.57
CA GLN A 338 -9.54 15.74 -39.78
C GLN A 338 -10.68 16.30 -40.63
N GLU A 339 -11.79 16.71 -40.01
CA GLU A 339 -12.90 17.39 -40.69
C GLU A 339 -12.45 18.71 -41.31
N ARG A 340 -11.65 19.51 -40.59
CA ARG A 340 -11.05 20.73 -41.15
C ARG A 340 -10.12 20.44 -42.31
N LEU A 341 -9.26 19.42 -42.20
CA LEU A 341 -8.39 18.98 -43.29
C LEU A 341 -9.19 18.48 -44.50
N PHE A 342 -10.25 17.72 -44.28
CA PHE A 342 -11.15 17.24 -45.32
C PHE A 342 -11.89 18.39 -45.99
N LEU A 343 -12.33 19.39 -45.21
CA LEU A 343 -12.91 20.63 -45.74
C LEU A 343 -11.88 21.39 -46.60
N TYR A 344 -10.63 21.53 -46.15
CA TYR A 344 -9.57 22.14 -46.94
C TYR A 344 -9.29 21.36 -48.22
N LEU A 345 -9.20 20.03 -48.15
CA LEU A 345 -8.99 19.16 -49.30
C LEU A 345 -10.16 19.25 -50.29
N SER A 346 -11.39 19.31 -49.79
CA SER A 346 -12.61 19.46 -50.61
C SER A 346 -12.67 20.82 -51.30
N ILE A 347 -12.24 21.89 -50.63
CA ILE A 347 -12.13 23.22 -51.23
C ILE A 347 -11.05 23.23 -52.32
N ILE A 348 -9.89 22.60 -52.08
CA ILE A 348 -8.79 22.52 -53.05
C ILE A 348 -9.21 21.69 -54.28
N LEU A 349 -9.81 20.51 -54.07
CA LEU A 349 -10.28 19.64 -55.15
C LEU A 349 -11.45 20.25 -55.92
N GLY A 350 -12.38 20.91 -55.22
CA GLY A 350 -13.49 21.65 -55.85
C GLY A 350 -13.01 22.82 -56.70
N ALA A 351 -11.97 23.54 -56.26
CA ALA A 351 -11.32 24.59 -57.06
C ALA A 351 -10.70 24.02 -58.34
N SER A 352 -10.01 22.88 -58.26
CA SER A 352 -9.43 22.20 -59.43
C SER A 352 -10.48 21.78 -60.46
N VAL A 353 -11.60 21.19 -60.03
CA VAL A 353 -12.71 20.80 -60.93
C VAL A 353 -13.34 22.01 -61.62
N VAL A 354 -13.47 23.13 -60.91
CA VAL A 354 -13.98 24.39 -61.50
C VAL A 354 -13.00 24.95 -62.53
N THR A 355 -11.69 24.94 -62.29
CA THR A 355 -10.68 25.33 -63.30
C THR A 355 -10.68 24.43 -64.52
N GLU A 356 -10.86 23.13 -64.35
CA GLU A 356 -10.92 22.17 -65.46
C GLU A 356 -12.19 22.38 -66.31
N ALA A 357 -13.34 22.57 -65.67
CA ALA A 357 -14.60 22.88 -66.34
C ALA A 357 -14.55 24.23 -67.07
N ILE A 358 -13.91 25.24 -66.47
CA ILE A 358 -13.66 26.53 -67.10
C ILE A 358 -12.75 26.37 -68.32
N ASN A 359 -11.68 25.58 -68.24
CA ASN A 359 -10.78 25.32 -69.38
C ASN A 359 -11.52 24.64 -70.54
N ILE A 360 -12.38 23.66 -70.26
CA ILE A 360 -13.20 22.96 -71.26
C ILE A 360 -14.22 23.90 -71.91
N LEU A 361 -14.83 24.82 -71.14
CA LEU A 361 -15.77 25.82 -71.66
C LEU A 361 -15.09 26.93 -72.48
N ILE A 362 -13.80 27.18 -72.23
CA ILE A 362 -13.01 28.27 -72.82
C ILE A 362 -12.25 27.83 -74.08
N GLU A 363 -12.03 26.52 -74.26
CA GLU A 363 -11.36 25.94 -75.42
C GLU A 363 -11.94 26.33 -76.80
N PRO A 364 -13.27 26.50 -76.98
CA PRO A 364 -13.84 26.92 -78.26
C PRO A 364 -13.65 28.41 -78.62
N ILE A 365 -13.19 29.25 -77.68
CA ILE A 365 -13.23 30.73 -77.81
C ILE A 365 -11.83 31.36 -77.94
N ARG A 366 -10.76 30.54 -78.00
CA ARG A 366 -9.34 30.96 -78.04
C ARG A 366 -8.89 31.84 -79.24
N GLY A 367 -9.80 32.32 -80.09
CA GLY A 367 -9.50 33.05 -81.33
C GLY A 367 -9.73 34.56 -81.35
N SER A 368 -10.17 35.23 -80.28
CA SER A 368 -10.47 36.69 -80.33
C SER A 368 -9.64 37.55 -79.37
N PHE A 369 -9.23 38.73 -79.83
CA PHE A 369 -8.27 39.64 -79.16
C PHE A 369 -8.73 40.17 -77.79
N GLY A 370 -10.02 40.10 -77.45
CA GLY A 370 -10.56 40.48 -76.13
C GLY A 370 -10.35 39.43 -75.02
N PHE A 371 -9.82 38.26 -75.37
CA PHE A 371 -9.78 37.07 -74.53
C PHE A 371 -8.70 37.10 -73.44
N TYR A 372 -7.54 37.69 -73.72
CA TYR A 372 -6.47 37.83 -72.72
C TYR A 372 -6.91 38.71 -71.54
N TRP A 373 -7.66 39.78 -71.79
CA TRP A 373 -8.17 40.66 -70.72
C TRP A 373 -9.17 39.96 -69.80
N ILE A 374 -10.04 39.09 -70.35
CA ILE A 374 -10.98 38.30 -69.55
C ILE A 374 -10.24 37.24 -68.73
N GLN A 375 -9.23 36.59 -69.29
CA GLN A 375 -8.40 35.64 -68.54
C GLN A 375 -7.63 36.30 -67.39
N TYR A 376 -7.01 37.47 -67.62
CA TYR A 376 -6.28 38.16 -66.55
C TYR A 376 -7.22 38.72 -65.48
N THR A 377 -8.39 39.25 -65.84
CA THR A 377 -9.36 39.76 -64.86
C THR A 377 -10.03 38.65 -64.06
N MET A 378 -10.33 37.50 -64.66
CA MET A 378 -10.81 36.32 -63.92
C MET A 378 -9.72 35.73 -63.02
N ALA A 379 -8.49 35.57 -63.53
CA ALA A 379 -7.38 35.09 -62.72
C ALA A 379 -7.10 36.03 -61.54
N PHE A 380 -7.12 37.35 -61.77
CA PHE A 380 -6.95 38.34 -60.70
C PHE A 380 -8.10 38.33 -59.70
N SER A 381 -9.34 38.14 -60.16
CA SER A 381 -10.52 38.02 -59.27
C SER A 381 -10.45 36.76 -58.41
N ILE A 382 -10.02 35.64 -58.99
CA ILE A 382 -9.83 34.37 -58.26
C ILE A 382 -8.69 34.51 -57.26
N ILE A 383 -7.56 35.11 -57.64
CA ILE A 383 -6.43 35.37 -56.73
C ILE A 383 -6.82 36.36 -55.63
N ALA A 384 -7.61 37.39 -55.93
CA ALA A 384 -8.09 38.35 -54.94
C ALA A 384 -9.09 37.74 -53.96
N ILE A 385 -9.99 36.87 -54.44
CA ILE A 385 -10.91 36.12 -53.58
C ILE A 385 -10.14 35.13 -52.71
N PHE A 386 -9.18 34.38 -53.28
CA PHE A 386 -8.31 33.49 -52.52
C PHE A 386 -7.46 34.25 -51.48
N GLY A 387 -6.90 35.39 -51.87
CA GLY A 387 -6.12 36.26 -51.00
C GLY A 387 -6.96 36.86 -49.88
N PHE A 388 -8.20 37.27 -50.16
CA PHE A 388 -9.13 37.77 -49.16
C PHE A 388 -9.59 36.69 -48.18
N ILE A 389 -9.84 35.47 -48.67
CA ILE A 389 -10.18 34.31 -47.83
C ILE A 389 -8.98 33.92 -46.96
N LEU A 390 -7.77 33.82 -47.51
CA LEU A 390 -6.53 33.55 -46.76
C LEU A 390 -6.24 34.64 -45.72
N TYR A 391 -6.40 35.92 -46.08
CA TYR A 391 -6.20 37.05 -45.17
C TYR A 391 -7.20 37.03 -43.99
N ARG A 392 -8.46 36.61 -44.22
CA ARG A 392 -9.45 36.47 -43.15
C ARG A 392 -9.19 35.26 -42.25
N ILE A 393 -8.53 34.22 -42.77
CA ILE A 393 -8.17 33.00 -42.05
C ILE A 393 -6.95 33.23 -41.15
N PHE A 394 -5.91 33.96 -41.58
CA PHE A 394 -4.70 34.22 -40.79
C PHE A 394 -4.81 35.34 -39.74
N ARG A 395 -5.95 36.04 -39.69
CA ARG A 395 -6.23 37.12 -38.72
C ARG A 395 -7.03 36.66 -37.49
N LYS A 396 -7.46 35.39 -37.45
CA LYS A 396 -8.03 34.72 -36.27
C LYS A 396 -7.06 33.63 -35.82
#